data_AF-A0A2G6GQB4-F1
#
_entry.id   AF-A0A2G6GQB4-F1
#
_cell.length_a   1.000
_cell.length_b   1.000
_cell.length_c   1.000
_cell.angle_alpha   90.00
_cell.angle_beta   90.00
_cell.angle_gamma   90.00
#
_symmetry.space_group_name_H-M   'P 1'
#
loop_
_entity.id
_entity.type
_entity.pdbx_description
1 polymer ?
#
loop_
_entity_poly.entity_id
_entity_poly.type
_entity_poly.pdbx_seq_one_letter_code
_entity_poly.pdbx_strand_id
1 'polypeptide(L)' 'MALLWYIGSAYFGKKEDAGDLQAVHLSLTGLRAAFAPLLGIALYQYFGFTFTFGLAIFTLLMSVLLMLWSKKYTKIIE' A
#
# COMPACT_ATOMS: atom_id res chain seq x y z
N MET A 1 6.42 9.76 8.19
CA MET A 1 7.08 8.63 7.50
C MET A 1 6.96 7.33 8.29
N ALA A 2 7.42 7.24 9.55
CA ALA A 2 7.28 6.02 10.35
C ALA A 2 5.83 5.49 10.44
N LEU A 3 4.86 6.36 10.74
CA LEU A 3 3.43 5.98 10.86
C LEU A 3 2.84 5.25 9.63
N LEU A 4 3.32 5.55 8.42
CA LEU A 4 2.83 4.90 7.20
C LEU A 4 3.43 3.51 7.02
N TRP A 5 4.71 3.35 7.39
CA TRP A 5 5.46 2.09 7.27
C TRP A 5 5.07 1.06 8.32
N TYR A 6 4.52 1.49 9.45
CA TYR A 6 4.08 0.62 10.54
C TYR A 6 2.56 0.50 10.64
N ILE A 7 1.81 0.91 9.60
CA ILE A 7 0.35 0.96 9.67
C ILE A 7 -0.28 -0.44 9.87
N GLY A 8 0.33 -1.48 9.30
CA GLY A 8 -0.11 -2.87 9.48
C GLY A 8 0.05 -3.32 10.94
N SER A 9 1.27 -3.23 11.47
CA SER A 9 1.57 -3.64 12.84
C SER A 9 0.92 -2.76 13.91
N ALA A 10 0.68 -1.48 13.63
CA ALA A 10 0.07 -0.55 14.59
C ALA A 10 -1.47 -0.65 14.67
N TYR A 11 -2.15 -1.04 13.59
CA TYR A 11 -3.62 -1.03 13.52
C TYR A 11 -4.26 -2.40 13.25
N PHE A 12 -3.51 -3.42 12.82
CA PHE A 12 -4.08 -4.67 12.30
C PHE A 12 -3.53 -5.96 12.92
N GLY A 13 -2.52 -5.88 13.80
CA GLY A 13 -1.92 -7.07 14.43
C GLY A 13 -1.66 -6.88 15.92
N LYS A 14 -1.34 -7.99 16.60
CA LYS A 14 -0.82 -7.96 17.96
C LYS A 14 0.63 -7.49 17.97
N LYS A 15 1.14 -7.11 19.14
CA LYS A 15 2.54 -6.67 19.29
C LYS A 15 3.51 -7.77 18.88
N GLU A 16 3.17 -9.02 19.17
CA GLU A 16 3.96 -10.20 18.80
C GLU A 16 4.10 -10.37 17.27
N ASP A 17 3.05 -10.03 16.51
CA ASP A 17 3.00 -10.22 15.05
C ASP A 17 3.62 -9.05 14.27
N ALA A 18 4.13 -8.03 14.97
CA ALA A 18 4.62 -6.80 14.34
C ALA A 18 5.78 -7.07 13.36
N GLY A 19 6.65 -8.04 13.67
CA GLY A 19 7.75 -8.46 12.80
C GLY A 19 7.26 -9.09 11.50
N ASP A 20 6.30 -10.00 11.58
CA ASP A 20 5.74 -10.70 10.43
C ASP A 20 4.98 -9.75 9.49
N LEU A 21 4.18 -8.86 10.06
CA LEU A 21 3.48 -7.82 9.30
C LEU A 21 4.45 -6.86 8.59
N GLN A 22 5.57 -6.52 9.25
CA GLN A 22 6.61 -5.70 8.65
C GLN A 22 7.34 -6.43 7.52
N ALA A 23 7.62 -7.73 7.69
CA ALA A 23 8.26 -8.54 6.67
C ALA A 23 7.39 -8.61 5.41
N VAL A 24 6.09 -8.90 5.56
CA VAL A 24 5.14 -8.92 4.44
C VAL A 24 5.06 -7.55 3.75
N HIS A 25 4.92 -6.47 4.53
CA HIS A 25 4.89 -5.10 3.97
C HIS A 25 6.16 -4.78 3.17
N LEU A 26 7.34 -5.13 3.70
CA LEU A 26 8.62 -4.86 3.05
C LEU A 26 8.78 -5.69 1.77
N SER A 27 8.42 -6.98 1.79
CA SER A 27 8.46 -7.84 0.61
C SER A 27 7.57 -7.31 -0.51
N LEU A 28 6.33 -6.91 -0.21
CA LEU A 28 5.42 -6.34 -1.20
C LEU A 28 5.92 -4.99 -1.73
N THR A 29 6.52 -4.17 -0.87
CA THR A 29 7.10 -2.89 -1.27
C THR A 29 8.32 -3.08 -2.17
N GLY A 30 9.15 -4.08 -1.90
CA GLY A 30 10.27 -4.49 -2.74
C GLY A 30 9.80 -5.00 -4.09
N LEU A 31 8.78 -5.85 -4.12
CA LEU A 31 8.17 -6.33 -5.36
C LEU A 31 7.66 -5.16 -6.20
N ARG A 32 6.89 -4.24 -5.60
CA ARG A 32 6.44 -3.00 -6.25
C ARG A 32 7.61 -2.19 -6.82
N ALA A 33 8.70 -2.03 -6.07
CA ALA A 33 9.86 -1.27 -6.52
C ALA A 33 10.52 -1.90 -7.77
N ALA A 34 10.43 -3.21 -7.95
CA ALA A 34 11.00 -3.91 -9.10
C ALA A 34 10.26 -3.62 -10.42
N PHE A 35 8.93 -3.47 -10.40
CA PHE A 35 8.15 -3.33 -11.64
C PHE A 35 7.43 -1.99 -11.82
N ALA A 36 7.10 -1.27 -10.73
CA ALA A 36 6.29 -0.05 -10.82
C ALA A 36 6.95 1.08 -11.65
N PRO A 37 8.29 1.31 -11.61
CA PRO A 37 8.92 2.31 -12.48
C PRO A 37 8.75 1.97 -13.96
N LEU A 38 8.97 0.71 -14.35
CA LEU A 38 8.83 0.25 -15.74
C LEU A 38 7.38 0.37 -16.20
N LEU A 39 6.42 -0.06 -15.37
CA LEU A 39 5.00 0.06 -15.65
C LEU A 39 4.57 1.52 -15.78
N GLY A 40 5.06 2.40 -14.91
CA GLY A 40 4.76 3.83 -14.96
C GLY A 40 5.26 4.49 -16.25
N ILE A 41 6.48 4.17 -16.69
CA ILE A 41 7.02 4.65 -17.96
C ILE A 41 6.19 4.14 -19.14
N ALA A 42 5.84 2.85 -19.16
CA ALA A 42 5.03 2.27 -20.22
C ALA A 42 3.66 2.96 -20.31
N LEU A 43 2.96 3.10 -19.18
CA LEU A 43 1.67 3.80 -19.13
C LEU A 43 1.79 5.25 -19.60
N TYR A 44 2.85 5.94 -19.20
CA TYR A 44 3.12 7.30 -19.62
C TYR A 44 3.34 7.42 -21.13
N GLN A 45 4.07 6.49 -21.74
CA GLN A 45 4.34 6.49 -23.18
C GLN A 45 3.08 6.17 -24.01
N TYR A 46 2.25 5.21 -23.59
CA TYR A 46 1.09 4.78 -24.36
C TYR A 46 -0.16 5.64 -24.14
N PHE A 47 -0.36 6.17 -22.93
CA PHE A 47 -1.61 6.86 -22.55
C PHE A 47 -1.39 8.32 -22.12
N GLY A 48 -0.14 8.77 -22.01
CA GLY A 48 0.21 10.14 -21.67
C GLY A 48 0.20 10.45 -20.17
N PHE A 49 0.58 11.69 -19.86
CA PHE A 49 0.73 12.21 -18.50
C PHE A 49 -0.57 12.12 -17.68
N THR A 50 -1.64 12.74 -18.17
CA THR A 50 -2.90 12.90 -17.44
C THR A 50 -3.49 11.57 -17.02
N PHE A 51 -3.50 10.59 -17.93
CA PHE A 51 -4.01 9.25 -17.62
C PHE A 51 -3.16 8.54 -16.57
N THR A 52 -1.84 8.58 -16.72
CA THR A 52 -0.91 7.87 -15.83
C THR A 52 -1.01 8.38 -14.39
N PHE A 53 -1.00 9.70 -14.20
CA PHE A 53 -1.16 10.30 -12.88
C PHE A 53 -2.59 10.19 -12.35
N GLY A 54 -3.61 10.25 -13.23
CA GLY A 54 -4.99 9.97 -12.86
C GLY A 54 -5.17 8.56 -12.28
N LEU A 55 -4.55 7.55 -12.91
CA LEU A 55 -4.54 6.17 -12.43
C LEU A 55 -3.79 6.03 -11.09
N ALA A 56 -2.66 6.74 -10.92
CA ALA A 56 -1.94 6.74 -9.66
C ALA A 56 -2.79 7.32 -8.51
N ILE A 57 -3.51 8.43 -8.76
CA ILE A 57 -4.42 9.04 -7.78
C ILE A 57 -5.57 8.07 -7.47
N PHE A 58 -6.19 7.49 -8.49
CA PHE A 58 -7.30 6.55 -8.32
C PHE A 58 -6.90 5.32 -7.49
N THR A 59 -5.75 4.71 -7.78
CA THR A 59 -5.26 3.54 -7.03
C THR A 59 -4.89 3.89 -5.59
N LEU A 60 -4.35 5.09 -5.33
CA LEU A 60 -4.11 5.59 -3.98
C LEU A 60 -5.42 5.76 -3.21
N LEU A 61 -6.44 6.37 -3.82
CA LEU A 61 -7.76 6.54 -3.18
C LEU A 61 -8.39 5.19 -2.83
N MET A 62 -8.33 4.22 -3.75
CA MET A 62 -8.80 2.85 -3.49
C MET A 62 -8.06 2.20 -2.31
N SER A 63 -6.74 2.38 -2.21
CA SER A 63 -5.94 1.88 -1.08
C SER A 63 -6.38 2.51 0.26
N VAL A 64 -6.63 3.82 0.27
CA VAL A 64 -7.14 4.52 1.47
C VAL A 64 -8.52 4.00 1.87
N LEU A 65 -9.43 3.82 0.91
CA LEU A 65 -10.77 3.28 1.18
C LEU A 65 -10.70 1.86 1.73
N LEU A 66 -9.86 1.00 1.15
CA LEU A 66 -9.63 -0.36 1.65
C LEU A 66 -9.07 -0.36 3.07
N MET A 67 -8.14 0.53 3.39
CA MET A 67 -7.58 0.67 4.73
C MET A 67 -8.66 1.08 5.75
N LEU A 68 -9.46 2.11 5.43
CA LEU A 68 -10.54 2.58 6.30
C LEU A 68 -11.62 1.50 6.50
N TRP A 69 -11.96 0.79 5.42
CA TRP A 69 -12.86 -0.34 5.46
C TRP A 69 -12.29 -1.45 6.36
N SER A 70 -11.07 -1.91 6.11
CA SER A 70 -10.40 -2.94 6.91
C SER A 70 -10.40 -2.59 8.40
N LYS A 71 -10.03 -1.34 8.74
CA LYS A 71 -9.99 -0.87 10.13
C LYS A 71 -11.36 -0.96 10.83
N LYS A 72 -12.46 -0.78 10.10
CA LYS A 72 -13.82 -0.91 10.65
C LYS A 72 -14.17 -2.36 11.02
N TYR A 73 -13.63 -3.34 10.29
CA TYR A 73 -13.97 -4.77 10.48
C TYR A 73 -12.93 -5.53 11.31
N THR A 74 -11.74 -4.99 11.49
CA THR A 74 -10.73 -5.56 12.39
C THR A 74 -11.12 -5.30 13.84
N LYS A 75 -11.66 -6.34 14.51
CA LYS A 75 -11.69 -6.40 15.98
C LYS A 75 -10.28 -6.70 16.46
N ILE A 76 -9.55 -5.67 16.91
CA ILE A 76 -8.31 -5.88 17.64
C ILE A 76 -8.71 -6.45 19.00
N ILE A 77 -8.50 -7.76 19.18
CA ILE A 77 -8.62 -8.41 20.50
C ILE A 77 -7.35 -8.00 21.24
N GLU A 78 -7.47 -7.07 22.17
CA GLU A 78 -6.40 -6.70 23.13
C GLU A 78 -5.80 -7.92 23.81
#